data_AF-A0A379LZI8-F1
#
_entry.id   AF-A0A379LZI8-F1
#
_cell.length_a   1.000
_cell.length_b   1.000
_cell.length_c   1.000
_cell.angle_alpha   90.00
_cell.angle_beta   90.00
_cell.angle_gamma   90.00
#
_symmetry.space_group_name_H-M   'P 1'
#
loop_
_entity.id
_entity.type
_entity.pdbx_description
1 polymer ?
#
loop_
_entity_poly.entity_id
_entity_poly.type
_entity_poly.pdbx_seq_one_letter_code
_entity_poly.pdbx_strand_id
1 'polypeptide(L)'
;MNAMTTTVEQPPFTERFFTSALRRTTIRWVVIVAATLIGFHSTWLQLIAEIRTGTTGGYVLIVPPLVAVVAIGVTRRRRNELPIHDRQTDIITSVLLLLIALAIKGLLMPRYATTYQVMHLDVLAAWVFVCGACIAMFGLRVTAAYWEAWMMLFLSSPVVYRIVLVELGGTKFVAGVVTLVLAASAIGLATRRTWARGFFYGSATFVIGLIVLAVIDRRWPDAPIAVDQYVPAVIATVVVGSGAYLWTFRGLAPRTLPPNPVSIAQAVRGAMCIAVAALLAALLPLPDQRLTPVSVGPPYSGAAAQVVPSGWVQLSSVDYDWPRAYFRQGSVLRRQMLRAEEPNPEWDRLLRPRTVAVQTLQVRSPNQFAVYPTQSMYALGRSRVSPKEYVDLGRGVTAEYFTVVDDTLLLTWSLLSFVWTRSDTVAQRVSLLTVDNHELDAPFPQPEPNTVANARTLMRVLLRGNGTVEDTEPEYKDRSMLIEVGRELVEAQWQDA
;
A
#
# COMPACT_ATOMS: atom_id res chain seq x y z
N MET A 1 29.32 -21.52 -67.64
CA MET A 1 28.66 -21.42 -66.32
C MET A 1 29.43 -20.41 -65.49
N ASN A 2 29.00 -19.14 -65.50
CA ASN A 2 29.61 -18.10 -64.66
C ASN A 2 28.79 -18.01 -63.37
N ALA A 3 29.42 -18.37 -62.25
CA ALA A 3 28.85 -18.21 -60.92
C ALA A 3 28.80 -16.71 -60.59
N MET A 4 27.58 -16.16 -60.57
CA MET A 4 27.30 -14.80 -60.15
C MET A 4 27.37 -14.75 -58.62
N THR A 5 28.53 -14.38 -58.09
CA THR A 5 28.71 -14.09 -56.66
C THR A 5 27.91 -12.84 -56.33
N THR A 6 26.71 -13.04 -55.80
CA THR A 6 25.92 -11.98 -55.16
C THR A 6 26.65 -11.55 -53.89
N THR A 7 27.44 -10.48 -53.99
CA THR A 7 27.94 -9.75 -52.83
C THR A 7 26.74 -9.19 -52.08
N VAL A 8 26.35 -9.86 -51.00
CA VAL A 8 25.38 -9.35 -50.04
C VAL A 8 25.94 -8.05 -49.48
N GLU A 9 25.38 -6.93 -49.92
CA GLU A 9 25.74 -5.58 -49.52
C GLU A 9 25.52 -5.47 -48.00
N GLN A 10 26.61 -5.49 -47.24
CA GLN A 10 26.51 -5.39 -45.78
C GLN A 10 26.08 -3.97 -45.42
N PRO A 11 25.09 -3.79 -44.53
CA PRO A 11 24.61 -2.47 -44.16
C PRO A 11 25.75 -1.59 -43.64
N PRO A 12 25.67 -0.26 -43.84
CA PRO A 12 26.71 0.68 -43.43
C PRO A 12 27.06 0.52 -41.94
N PHE A 13 28.32 0.77 -41.58
CA PHE A 13 28.86 0.56 -40.23
C PHE A 13 28.02 1.24 -39.13
N THR A 14 27.47 2.41 -39.41
CA THR A 14 26.56 3.15 -38.53
C THR A 14 25.32 2.34 -38.19
N GLU A 15 24.66 1.75 -39.18
CA GLU A 15 23.44 0.96 -39.01
C GLU A 15 23.69 -0.33 -38.20
N ARG A 16 24.84 -1.00 -38.43
CA ARG A 16 25.28 -2.15 -37.62
C ARG A 16 25.63 -1.77 -36.19
N PHE A 17 26.26 -0.62 -35.99
CA PHE A 17 26.58 -0.11 -34.67
C PHE A 17 25.31 0.24 -33.89
N PHE A 18 24.34 0.92 -34.51
CA PHE A 18 23.07 1.28 -33.88
C PHE A 18 22.22 0.05 -33.54
N THR A 19 22.07 -0.90 -34.46
CA THR A 19 21.29 -2.12 -34.22
C THR A 19 21.90 -2.97 -33.10
N SER A 20 23.22 -3.08 -33.04
CA SER A 20 23.90 -3.83 -31.98
C SER A 20 23.86 -3.11 -30.62
N ALA A 21 24.00 -1.79 -30.58
CA ALA A 21 23.88 -0.99 -29.36
C ALA A 21 22.45 -0.99 -28.80
N LEU A 22 21.45 -0.83 -29.67
CA LEU A 22 20.03 -0.92 -29.33
C LEU A 22 19.72 -2.31 -28.76
N ARG A 23 20.11 -3.38 -29.46
CA ARG A 23 19.92 -4.77 -29.01
C ARG A 23 20.50 -5.01 -27.62
N ARG A 24 21.73 -4.53 -27.37
CA ARG A 24 22.39 -4.67 -26.07
C ARG A 24 21.60 -3.95 -24.98
N THR A 25 21.20 -2.71 -25.20
CA THR A 25 20.41 -1.94 -24.22
C THR A 25 19.06 -2.59 -23.95
N THR A 26 18.37 -3.07 -24.98
CA THR A 26 17.11 -3.79 -24.84
C THR A 26 17.28 -5.05 -23.99
N ILE A 27 18.30 -5.88 -24.26
CA ILE A 27 18.57 -7.08 -23.47
C ILE A 27 18.77 -6.74 -21.99
N ARG A 28 19.49 -5.66 -21.67
CA ARG A 28 19.71 -5.25 -20.28
C ARG A 28 18.42 -4.86 -19.58
N TRP A 29 17.55 -4.12 -20.25
CA TRP A 29 16.22 -3.80 -19.72
C TRP A 29 15.37 -5.05 -19.53
N VAL A 30 15.39 -5.98 -20.49
CA VAL A 30 14.69 -7.27 -20.37
C VAL A 30 15.16 -8.02 -19.13
N VAL A 31 16.47 -8.09 -18.87
CA VAL A 31 17.02 -8.71 -17.66
C VAL A 31 16.51 -8.03 -16.39
N ILE A 32 16.53 -6.70 -16.33
CA ILE A 32 16.07 -5.95 -15.15
C ILE A 32 14.58 -6.18 -14.91
N VAL A 33 13.75 -6.07 -15.95
CA VAL A 33 12.30 -6.26 -15.86
C VAL A 33 11.98 -7.69 -15.45
N ALA A 34 12.58 -8.69 -16.11
CA ALA A 34 12.35 -10.10 -15.78
C ALA A 34 12.78 -10.41 -14.33
N ALA A 35 13.96 -9.96 -13.91
CA ALA A 35 14.45 -10.15 -12.55
C ALA A 35 13.53 -9.49 -11.50
N THR A 36 13.00 -8.30 -11.80
CA THR A 36 12.08 -7.59 -10.91
C THR A 36 10.72 -8.30 -10.83
N LEU A 37 10.19 -8.78 -11.96
CA LEU A 37 8.93 -9.52 -12.00
C LEU A 37 9.05 -10.86 -11.25
N ILE A 38 10.15 -11.58 -11.43
CA ILE A 38 10.40 -12.86 -10.76
C ILE A 38 10.68 -12.67 -9.27
N GLY A 39 11.60 -11.76 -8.92
CA GLY A 39 12.00 -11.51 -7.53
C GLY A 39 10.88 -10.97 -6.64
N PHE A 40 9.93 -10.24 -7.24
CA PHE A 40 8.79 -9.64 -6.55
C PHE A 40 7.45 -10.20 -7.03
N HIS A 41 7.41 -11.43 -7.56
CA HIS A 41 6.19 -12.03 -8.10
C HIS A 41 5.02 -12.02 -7.07
N SER A 42 5.31 -12.30 -5.80
CA SER A 42 4.32 -12.27 -4.72
C SER A 42 3.73 -10.87 -4.50
N THR A 43 4.57 -9.82 -4.55
CA THR A 43 4.14 -8.40 -4.52
C THR A 43 3.20 -8.09 -5.68
N TRP A 44 3.55 -8.48 -6.90
CA TRP A 44 2.74 -8.18 -8.08
C TRP A 44 1.38 -8.91 -8.02
N LEU A 45 1.37 -10.18 -7.60
CA LEU A 45 0.14 -10.94 -7.43
C LEU A 45 -0.75 -10.33 -6.34
N GLN A 46 -0.17 -9.89 -5.23
CA GLN A 46 -0.89 -9.20 -4.16
C GLN A 46 -1.51 -7.88 -4.67
N LEU A 47 -0.77 -7.06 -5.41
CA LEU A 47 -1.30 -5.82 -6.00
C LEU A 47 -2.41 -6.08 -7.02
N ILE A 48 -2.33 -7.16 -7.79
CA ILE A 48 -3.39 -7.57 -8.72
C ILE A 48 -4.64 -8.03 -7.94
N ALA A 49 -4.47 -8.79 -6.86
CA ALA A 49 -5.57 -9.19 -5.98
C ALA A 49 -6.24 -7.97 -5.33
N GLU A 50 -5.46 -6.97 -4.94
CA GLU A 50 -5.94 -5.69 -4.43
C GLU A 50 -6.75 -4.89 -5.44
N ILE A 51 -6.33 -4.86 -6.72
CA ILE A 51 -7.11 -4.25 -7.80
C ILE A 51 -8.46 -4.95 -7.98
N ARG A 52 -8.47 -6.29 -7.95
CA ARG A 52 -9.69 -7.10 -8.14
C ARG A 52 -10.67 -6.96 -6.98
N THR A 53 -10.14 -6.93 -5.76
CA THR A 53 -10.93 -6.69 -4.53
C THR A 53 -11.30 -5.22 -4.35
N GLY A 54 -10.75 -4.36 -5.22
CA GLY A 54 -11.02 -2.94 -5.27
C GLY A 54 -10.50 -2.21 -4.05
N THR A 55 -9.30 -2.49 -3.55
CA THR A 55 -8.61 -1.65 -2.54
C THR A 55 -7.90 -0.46 -3.23
N THR A 56 -7.24 0.41 -2.47
CA THR A 56 -6.60 1.64 -2.99
C THR A 56 -5.16 1.43 -3.49
N GLY A 57 -4.57 0.25 -3.28
CA GLY A 57 -3.17 -0.05 -3.62
C GLY A 57 -2.87 -0.19 -5.11
N GLY A 58 -3.90 -0.37 -5.94
CA GLY A 58 -3.75 -0.66 -7.37
C GLY A 58 -2.94 0.36 -8.16
N TYR A 59 -3.03 1.65 -7.83
CA TYR A 59 -2.36 2.74 -8.56
C TYR A 59 -0.85 2.48 -8.78
N VAL A 60 -0.19 1.73 -7.90
CA VAL A 60 1.24 1.38 -8.00
C VAL A 60 1.62 0.86 -9.39
N LEU A 61 0.74 0.09 -10.05
CA LEU A 61 1.04 -0.46 -11.38
C LEU A 61 1.11 0.60 -12.49
N ILE A 62 0.53 1.80 -12.31
CA ILE A 62 0.64 2.90 -13.28
C ILE A 62 1.98 3.64 -13.16
N VAL A 63 2.65 3.52 -12.02
CA VAL A 63 3.86 4.29 -11.72
C VAL A 63 5.01 3.94 -12.68
N PRO A 64 5.39 2.66 -12.93
CA PRO A 64 6.50 2.36 -13.84
C PRO A 64 6.31 2.90 -15.26
N PRO A 65 5.11 2.76 -15.90
CA PRO A 65 4.85 3.43 -17.18
C PRO A 65 5.05 4.95 -17.13
N LEU A 66 4.56 5.63 -16.10
CA LEU A 66 4.73 7.08 -15.95
C LEU A 66 6.21 7.47 -15.78
N VAL A 67 6.96 6.71 -14.98
CA VAL A 67 8.40 6.89 -14.78
C VAL A 67 9.17 6.64 -16.08
N ALA A 68 8.76 5.67 -16.91
CA ALA A 68 9.33 5.46 -18.23
C ALA A 68 9.09 6.67 -19.15
N VAL A 69 7.91 7.30 -19.10
CA VAL A 69 7.62 8.55 -19.84
C VAL A 69 8.55 9.68 -19.39
N VAL A 70 8.78 9.83 -18.08
CA VAL A 70 9.77 10.80 -17.55
C VAL A 70 11.16 10.49 -18.07
N ALA A 71 11.60 9.23 -18.02
CA ALA A 71 12.92 8.80 -18.48
C ALA A 71 13.14 9.06 -19.98
N ILE A 72 12.11 8.85 -20.81
CA ILE A 72 12.14 9.20 -22.24
C ILE A 72 12.32 10.71 -22.42
N GLY A 73 11.60 11.52 -21.64
CA GLY A 73 11.74 12.98 -21.63
C GLY A 73 13.15 13.43 -21.23
N VAL A 74 13.71 12.87 -20.16
CA VAL A 74 15.07 13.14 -19.68
C VAL A 74 16.09 12.80 -20.77
N THR A 75 16.02 11.61 -21.36
CA THR A 75 16.94 11.15 -22.43
C THR A 75 17.02 12.17 -23.57
N ARG A 76 15.90 12.75 -23.97
CA ARG A 76 15.85 13.72 -25.08
C ARG A 76 16.45 15.08 -24.73
N ARG A 77 16.43 15.47 -23.45
CA ARG A 77 16.99 16.75 -22.97
C ARG A 77 18.49 16.69 -22.75
N ARG A 78 19.03 15.53 -22.41
CA ARG A 78 20.43 15.37 -22.02
C ARG A 78 21.40 15.80 -23.13
N ARG A 79 22.56 16.28 -22.67
CA ARG A 79 23.74 16.55 -23.48
C ARG A 79 24.75 15.41 -23.29
N ASN A 80 25.66 15.25 -24.24
CA ASN A 80 26.70 14.22 -24.16
C ASN A 80 27.56 14.44 -22.91
N GLU A 81 27.66 13.42 -22.07
CA GLU A 81 28.49 13.42 -20.87
C GLU A 81 29.88 12.85 -21.18
N LEU A 82 30.91 13.32 -20.46
CA LEU A 82 32.28 12.82 -20.61
C LEU A 82 32.39 11.37 -20.09
N PRO A 83 33.14 10.50 -20.79
CA PRO A 83 33.21 9.08 -20.46
C PRO A 83 34.17 8.76 -19.30
N ILE A 84 33.95 9.36 -18.13
CA ILE A 84 34.70 9.06 -16.89
C ILE A 84 33.85 8.15 -16.01
N HIS A 85 34.35 6.94 -15.73
CA HIS A 85 33.60 5.91 -15.00
C HIS A 85 34.53 5.16 -14.03
N ASP A 86 34.07 4.97 -12.79
CA ASP A 86 34.71 4.08 -11.83
C ASP A 86 33.83 2.85 -11.61
N ARG A 87 34.26 1.71 -12.15
CA ARG A 87 33.50 0.47 -12.10
C ARG A 87 33.47 -0.14 -10.69
N GLN A 88 34.47 0.09 -9.85
CA GLN A 88 34.46 -0.45 -8.50
C GLN A 88 33.36 0.19 -7.68
N THR A 89 33.26 1.52 -7.74
CA THR A 89 32.17 2.27 -7.10
C THR A 89 30.79 1.84 -7.60
N ASP A 90 30.61 1.62 -8.91
CA ASP A 90 29.36 1.11 -9.47
C ASP A 90 28.94 -0.24 -8.87
N ILE A 91 29.89 -1.19 -8.78
CA ILE A 91 29.61 -2.54 -8.27
C ILE A 91 29.27 -2.49 -6.79
N ILE A 92 30.05 -1.77 -5.98
CA ILE A 92 29.82 -1.62 -4.54
C ILE A 92 28.43 -1.01 -4.31
N THR A 93 28.10 0.06 -5.02
CA THR A 93 26.81 0.75 -4.88
C THR A 93 25.64 -0.14 -5.31
N SER A 94 25.78 -0.87 -6.42
CA SER A 94 24.76 -1.81 -6.88
C SER A 94 24.51 -2.93 -5.87
N VAL A 95 25.57 -3.58 -5.39
CA VAL A 95 25.48 -4.66 -4.40
C VAL A 95 24.82 -4.14 -3.13
N LEU A 96 25.22 -2.95 -2.65
CA LEU A 96 24.62 -2.34 -1.47
C LEU A 96 23.12 -2.10 -1.64
N LEU A 97 22.67 -1.54 -2.77
CA LEU A 97 21.24 -1.33 -3.02
C LEU A 97 20.46 -2.65 -3.13
N LEU A 98 21.03 -3.67 -3.78
CA LEU A 98 20.41 -5.00 -3.85
C LEU A 98 20.29 -5.63 -2.45
N LEU A 99 21.31 -5.50 -1.61
CA LEU A 99 21.26 -5.95 -0.22
C LEU A 99 20.24 -5.16 0.60
N ILE A 100 20.13 -3.84 0.40
CA ILE A 100 19.09 -3.02 1.06
C ILE A 100 17.70 -3.48 0.63
N ALA A 101 17.46 -3.75 -0.65
CA ALA A 101 16.17 -4.27 -1.12
C ALA A 101 15.82 -5.61 -0.45
N LEU A 102 16.80 -6.53 -0.35
CA LEU A 102 16.64 -7.80 0.36
C LEU A 102 16.43 -7.61 1.86
N ALA A 103 17.13 -6.66 2.49
CA ALA A 103 16.96 -6.36 3.91
C ALA A 103 15.58 -5.77 4.20
N ILE A 104 15.06 -4.88 3.33
CA ILE A 104 13.69 -4.38 3.44
C ILE A 104 12.71 -5.57 3.37
N LYS A 105 12.86 -6.43 2.37
CA LYS A 105 11.94 -7.57 2.16
C LYS A 105 12.04 -8.64 3.25
N GLY A 106 13.24 -9.04 3.65
CA GLY A 106 13.48 -10.18 4.54
C GLY A 106 13.60 -9.83 6.02
N LEU A 107 13.99 -8.59 6.37
CA LEU A 107 14.21 -8.19 7.76
C LEU A 107 13.21 -7.12 8.21
N LEU A 108 12.91 -6.14 7.36
CA LEU A 108 12.04 -5.03 7.73
C LEU A 108 10.57 -5.43 7.65
N MET A 109 10.12 -6.06 6.56
CA MET A 109 8.71 -6.40 6.39
C MET A 109 8.13 -7.33 7.46
N PRO A 110 8.81 -8.43 7.89
CA PRO A 110 8.28 -9.28 8.95
C PRO A 110 8.03 -8.52 10.26
N ARG A 111 8.81 -7.46 10.53
CA ARG A 111 8.63 -6.60 11.71
C ARG A 111 7.38 -5.72 11.63
N TYR A 112 6.85 -5.49 10.42
CA TYR A 112 5.65 -4.69 10.16
C TYR A 112 4.50 -5.53 9.58
N ALA A 113 4.50 -6.84 9.85
CA ALA A 113 3.55 -7.78 9.27
C ALA A 113 2.08 -7.31 9.40
N THR A 114 1.70 -6.82 10.58
CA THR A 114 0.32 -6.37 10.87
C THR A 114 -0.10 -5.10 10.12
N THR A 115 0.85 -4.28 9.66
CA THR A 115 0.59 -3.02 8.92
C THR A 115 1.11 -3.07 7.50
N TYR A 116 1.47 -4.26 7.02
CA TYR A 116 2.06 -4.48 5.71
C TYR A 116 1.22 -3.86 4.59
N GLN A 117 -0.10 -4.05 4.59
CA GLN A 117 -0.96 -3.50 3.54
C GLN A 117 -0.95 -1.98 3.53
N VAL A 118 -0.79 -1.30 4.66
CA VAL A 118 -0.71 0.17 4.71
C VAL A 118 0.54 0.67 3.98
N MET A 119 1.66 0.02 4.25
CA MET A 119 2.97 0.52 3.85
C MET A 119 3.42 0.04 2.48
N HIS A 120 3.14 -1.21 2.14
CA HIS A 120 3.71 -1.90 0.97
C HIS A 120 5.22 -1.64 0.83
N LEU A 121 5.97 -1.93 1.90
CA LEU A 121 7.43 -1.79 1.89
C LEU A 121 8.09 -2.69 0.84
N ASP A 122 7.40 -3.73 0.38
CA ASP A 122 7.80 -4.57 -0.75
C ASP A 122 7.87 -3.80 -2.07
N VAL A 123 6.95 -2.86 -2.30
CA VAL A 123 6.99 -1.97 -3.47
C VAL A 123 8.21 -1.06 -3.41
N LEU A 124 8.52 -0.51 -2.22
CA LEU A 124 9.74 0.26 -2.01
C LEU A 124 11.00 -0.60 -2.25
N ALA A 125 11.01 -1.83 -1.74
CA ALA A 125 12.09 -2.78 -1.99
C ALA A 125 12.27 -3.08 -3.48
N ALA A 126 11.18 -3.22 -4.24
CA ALA A 126 11.22 -3.40 -5.69
C ALA A 126 11.83 -2.17 -6.39
N TRP A 127 11.51 -0.95 -5.96
CA TRP A 127 12.11 0.27 -6.51
C TRP A 127 13.60 0.39 -6.21
N VAL A 128 14.02 0.08 -4.98
CA VAL A 128 15.44 0.04 -4.61
C VAL A 128 16.18 -1.05 -5.41
N PHE A 129 15.56 -2.22 -5.60
CA PHE A 129 16.10 -3.30 -6.42
C PHE A 129 16.31 -2.86 -7.87
N VAL A 130 15.31 -2.23 -8.49
CA VAL A 130 15.41 -1.70 -9.86
C VAL A 130 16.53 -0.67 -9.96
N CYS A 131 16.69 0.23 -8.99
CA CYS A 131 17.81 1.17 -8.93
C CYS A 131 19.16 0.43 -8.90
N GLY A 132 19.32 -0.54 -7.99
CA GLY A 132 20.53 -1.35 -7.89
C GLY A 132 20.84 -2.14 -9.16
N ALA A 133 19.82 -2.69 -9.81
CA ALA A 133 19.92 -3.41 -11.07
C ALA A 133 20.31 -2.47 -12.24
N CYS A 134 19.75 -1.26 -12.30
CA CYS A 134 20.16 -0.25 -13.26
C CYS A 134 21.63 0.15 -13.09
N ILE A 135 22.13 0.31 -11.86
CA ILE A 135 23.54 0.60 -11.60
C ILE A 135 24.44 -0.57 -12.04
N ALA A 136 24.07 -1.82 -11.73
CA ALA A 136 24.82 -2.99 -12.18
C ALA A 136 24.96 -3.05 -13.70
N MET A 137 23.85 -2.79 -14.41
CA MET A 137 23.76 -2.93 -15.87
C MET A 137 24.21 -1.70 -16.66
N PHE A 138 24.10 -0.49 -16.12
CA PHE A 138 24.37 0.77 -16.84
C PHE A 138 25.40 1.68 -16.16
N GLY A 139 25.77 1.42 -14.90
CA GLY A 139 26.67 2.24 -14.10
C GLY A 139 25.94 3.31 -13.28
N LEU A 140 26.59 3.80 -12.23
CA LEU A 140 26.03 4.73 -11.26
C LEU A 140 25.71 6.08 -11.90
N ARG A 141 26.67 6.65 -12.66
CA ARG A 141 26.51 7.98 -13.28
C ARG A 141 25.32 8.02 -14.25
N VAL A 142 25.23 7.04 -15.14
CA VAL A 142 24.12 6.96 -16.12
C VAL A 142 22.79 6.90 -15.39
N THR A 143 22.72 6.03 -14.38
CA THR A 143 21.53 5.82 -13.54
C THR A 143 21.16 7.10 -12.77
N ALA A 144 22.11 7.70 -12.07
CA ALA A 144 21.91 8.86 -11.20
C ALA A 144 21.42 10.08 -11.97
N ALA A 145 21.85 10.26 -13.22
CA ALA A 145 21.40 11.41 -13.99
C ALA A 145 19.92 11.30 -14.46
N TYR A 146 19.22 10.18 -14.17
CA TYR A 146 17.76 10.07 -14.24
C TYR A 146 17.08 10.38 -12.89
N TRP A 147 17.73 11.17 -12.03
CA TRP A 147 17.23 11.51 -10.67
C TRP A 147 15.77 11.98 -10.65
N GLU A 148 15.29 12.71 -11.66
CA GLU A 148 13.88 13.14 -11.75
C GLU A 148 12.91 11.94 -11.83
N ALA A 149 13.28 10.91 -12.60
CA ALA A 149 12.51 9.67 -12.72
C ALA A 149 12.56 8.87 -11.42
N TRP A 150 13.72 8.81 -10.76
CA TRP A 150 13.87 8.14 -9.46
C TRP A 150 13.09 8.85 -8.35
N MET A 151 13.13 10.18 -8.30
CA MET A 151 12.35 10.94 -7.33
C MET A 151 10.85 10.70 -7.51
N MET A 152 10.35 10.70 -8.74
CA MET A 152 8.95 10.35 -8.99
C MET A 152 8.62 8.94 -8.51
N LEU A 153 9.49 7.96 -8.79
CA LEU A 153 9.32 6.57 -8.37
C LEU A 153 9.22 6.47 -6.83
N PHE A 154 10.15 7.08 -6.09
CA PHE A 154 10.15 7.02 -4.62
C PHE A 154 9.05 7.87 -3.96
N LEU A 155 8.73 9.05 -4.51
CA LEU A 155 7.66 9.91 -3.99
C LEU A 155 6.27 9.31 -4.21
N SER A 156 6.11 8.42 -5.20
CA SER A 156 4.87 7.69 -5.44
C SER A 156 4.63 6.52 -4.46
N SER A 157 5.32 6.51 -3.31
CA SER A 157 5.18 5.46 -2.30
C SER A 157 3.73 5.29 -1.81
N PRO A 158 3.30 4.05 -1.50
CA PRO A 158 1.94 3.76 -0.99
C PRO A 158 1.57 4.55 0.27
N VAL A 159 2.54 4.80 1.14
CA VAL A 159 2.35 5.61 2.36
C VAL A 159 1.97 7.04 1.99
N VAL A 160 2.75 7.71 1.13
CA VAL A 160 2.50 9.10 0.74
C VAL A 160 1.15 9.22 0.01
N TYR A 161 0.87 8.29 -0.91
CA TYR A 161 -0.41 8.26 -1.63
C TYR A 161 -1.60 8.17 -0.68
N ARG A 162 -1.54 7.30 0.33
CA ARG A 162 -2.65 7.08 1.27
C ARG A 162 -2.84 8.24 2.24
N ILE A 163 -1.77 8.87 2.71
CA ILE A 163 -1.87 10.08 3.52
C ILE A 163 -2.65 11.15 2.74
N VAL A 164 -2.25 11.43 1.50
CA VAL A 164 -2.93 12.43 0.66
C VAL A 164 -4.39 12.03 0.40
N LEU A 165 -4.65 10.74 0.11
CA LEU A 165 -5.99 10.25 -0.15
C LEU A 165 -6.92 10.41 1.06
N VAL A 166 -6.45 10.07 2.27
CA VAL A 166 -7.24 10.17 3.51
C VAL A 166 -7.52 11.63 3.86
N GLU A 167 -6.52 12.51 3.77
CA GLU A 167 -6.68 13.95 4.04
C GLU A 167 -7.68 14.62 3.07
N LEU A 168 -7.80 14.09 1.85
CA LEU A 168 -8.76 14.55 0.86
C LEU A 168 -10.11 13.80 0.91
N GLY A 169 -10.33 12.93 1.91
CA GLY A 169 -11.63 12.31 2.19
C GLY A 169 -11.85 10.89 1.64
N GLY A 170 -10.84 10.24 1.06
CA GLY A 170 -10.84 8.79 0.81
C GLY A 170 -11.79 8.25 -0.27
N THR A 171 -12.37 9.11 -1.10
CA THR A 171 -13.32 8.70 -2.14
C THR A 171 -12.62 8.15 -3.39
N LYS A 172 -13.35 7.39 -4.22
CA LYS A 172 -12.83 6.89 -5.51
C LYS A 172 -12.45 8.03 -6.47
N PHE A 173 -13.24 9.11 -6.47
CA PHE A 173 -12.98 10.30 -7.26
C PHE A 173 -11.65 10.96 -6.83
N VAL A 174 -11.45 11.13 -5.52
CA VAL A 174 -10.20 11.67 -4.97
C VAL A 174 -9.01 10.77 -5.32
N ALA A 175 -9.17 9.44 -5.24
CA ALA A 175 -8.13 8.50 -5.65
C ALA A 175 -7.73 8.68 -7.14
N GLY A 176 -8.70 8.95 -8.01
CA GLY A 176 -8.49 9.34 -9.40
C GLY A 176 -7.72 10.65 -9.53
N VAL A 177 -8.12 11.70 -8.80
CA VAL A 177 -7.43 13.00 -8.78
C VAL A 177 -5.97 12.88 -8.33
N VAL A 178 -5.68 12.13 -7.25
CA VAL A 178 -4.31 11.94 -6.77
C VAL A 178 -3.45 11.22 -7.82
N THR A 179 -4.00 10.20 -8.49
CA THR A 179 -3.30 9.49 -9.57
C THR A 179 -3.06 10.39 -10.77
N LEU A 180 -4.00 11.28 -11.06
CA LEU A 180 -3.89 12.27 -12.12
C LEU A 180 -2.80 13.32 -11.84
N VAL A 181 -2.59 13.70 -10.57
CA VAL A 181 -1.45 14.55 -10.18
C VAL A 181 -0.12 13.85 -10.49
N LEU A 182 -0.01 12.55 -10.25
CA LEU A 182 1.18 11.78 -10.64
C LEU A 182 1.37 11.78 -12.17
N ALA A 183 0.31 11.56 -12.94
CA ALA A 183 0.36 11.57 -14.40
C ALA A 183 0.73 12.95 -14.97
N ALA A 184 0.11 14.02 -14.46
CA ALA A 184 0.42 15.40 -14.80
C ALA A 184 1.88 15.77 -14.48
N SER A 185 2.37 15.34 -13.32
CA SER A 185 3.78 15.51 -12.94
C SER A 185 4.70 14.77 -13.89
N ALA A 186 4.35 13.54 -14.30
CA ALA A 186 5.11 12.76 -15.27
C ALA A 186 5.24 13.49 -16.61
N ILE A 187 4.13 13.96 -17.18
CA ILE A 187 4.13 14.67 -18.46
C ILE A 187 4.84 16.02 -18.35
N GLY A 188 4.62 16.75 -17.26
CA GLY A 188 5.30 18.02 -17.00
C GLY A 188 6.82 17.83 -16.95
N LEU A 189 7.29 16.85 -16.17
CA LEU A 189 8.71 16.49 -16.10
C LEU A 189 9.24 15.95 -17.44
N ALA A 190 8.47 15.18 -18.20
CA ALA A 190 8.90 14.64 -19.49
C ALA A 190 9.07 15.73 -20.57
N THR A 191 8.27 16.80 -20.51
CA THR A 191 8.24 17.88 -21.52
C THR A 191 9.02 19.14 -21.12
N ARG A 192 9.59 19.17 -19.91
CA ARG A 192 10.29 20.32 -19.32
C ARG A 192 11.59 20.71 -20.03
N ARG A 193 11.51 21.43 -21.15
CA ARG A 193 12.67 22.17 -21.71
C ARG A 193 12.82 23.54 -21.04
N THR A 194 11.71 24.13 -20.64
CA THR A 194 11.60 25.30 -19.77
C THR A 194 10.55 24.98 -18.70
N TRP A 195 10.62 25.67 -17.55
CA TRP A 195 9.62 25.49 -16.48
C TRP A 195 8.19 25.76 -16.97
N ALA A 196 8.00 26.83 -17.76
CA ALA A 196 6.70 27.20 -18.33
C ALA A 196 6.10 26.10 -19.22
N ARG A 197 6.93 25.45 -20.07
CA ARG A 197 6.46 24.35 -20.92
C ARG A 197 6.05 23.13 -20.12
N GLY A 198 6.86 22.74 -19.13
CA GLY A 198 6.52 21.61 -18.25
C GLY A 198 5.23 21.88 -17.48
N PHE A 199 5.06 23.10 -16.95
CA PHE A 199 3.83 23.50 -16.28
C PHE A 199 2.62 23.45 -17.23
N PHE A 200 2.73 24.02 -18.43
CA PHE A 200 1.64 24.02 -19.42
C PHE A 200 1.16 22.59 -19.76
N TYR A 201 2.07 21.69 -20.13
CA TYR A 201 1.68 20.32 -20.48
C TYR A 201 1.20 19.53 -19.27
N GLY A 202 1.80 19.73 -18.08
CA GLY A 202 1.32 19.13 -16.84
C GLY A 202 -0.11 19.58 -16.50
N SER A 203 -0.39 20.89 -16.57
CA SER A 203 -1.73 21.44 -16.36
C SER A 203 -2.72 20.96 -17.41
N ALA A 204 -2.32 20.87 -18.68
CA ALA A 204 -3.18 20.32 -19.73
C ALA A 204 -3.54 18.85 -19.47
N THR A 205 -2.57 18.03 -19.04
CA THR A 205 -2.82 16.63 -18.63
C THR A 205 -3.78 16.58 -17.46
N PHE A 206 -3.60 17.43 -16.45
CA PHE A 206 -4.51 17.49 -15.31
C PHE A 206 -5.93 17.90 -15.72
N VAL A 207 -6.11 18.94 -16.53
CA VAL A 207 -7.44 19.40 -16.95
C VAL A 207 -8.15 18.34 -17.80
N ILE A 208 -7.47 17.77 -18.80
CA ILE A 208 -8.06 16.73 -19.67
C ILE A 208 -8.43 15.49 -18.84
N GLY A 209 -7.54 15.05 -17.96
CA GLY A 209 -7.83 13.91 -17.09
C GLY A 209 -8.98 14.19 -16.12
N LEU A 210 -9.09 15.41 -15.59
CA LEU A 210 -10.16 15.77 -14.67
C LEU A 210 -11.53 15.76 -15.38
N ILE A 211 -11.58 16.20 -16.63
CA ILE A 211 -12.79 16.11 -17.47
C ILE A 211 -13.18 14.65 -17.67
N VAL A 212 -12.23 13.78 -18.06
CA VAL A 212 -12.50 12.34 -18.25
C VAL A 212 -12.96 11.70 -16.95
N LEU A 213 -12.31 12.00 -15.83
CA LEU A 213 -12.67 11.49 -14.50
C LEU A 213 -14.09 11.92 -14.11
N ALA A 214 -14.44 13.19 -14.29
CA ALA A 214 -15.79 13.68 -14.00
C ALA A 214 -16.87 13.02 -14.88
N VAL A 215 -16.56 12.74 -16.16
CA VAL A 215 -17.45 12.00 -17.05
C VAL A 215 -17.63 10.55 -16.57
N ILE A 216 -16.54 9.88 -16.19
CA ILE A 216 -16.58 8.50 -15.69
C ILE A 216 -17.42 8.41 -14.42
N ASP A 217 -17.12 9.26 -13.44
CA ASP A 217 -17.80 9.24 -12.14
C ASP A 217 -19.30 9.51 -12.27
N ARG A 218 -19.70 10.41 -13.18
CA ARG A 218 -21.11 10.72 -13.45
C ARG A 218 -21.82 9.64 -14.26
N ARG A 219 -21.16 9.01 -15.23
CA ARG A 219 -21.79 8.05 -16.15
C ARG A 219 -21.80 6.61 -15.62
N TRP A 220 -20.80 6.25 -14.83
CA TRP A 220 -20.60 4.95 -14.21
C TRP A 220 -20.24 5.10 -12.72
N PRO A 221 -21.20 5.52 -11.88
CA PRO A 221 -20.96 5.71 -10.45
C PRO A 221 -20.49 4.42 -9.74
N ASP A 222 -20.92 3.25 -10.23
CA ASP A 222 -20.56 1.95 -9.67
C ASP A 222 -19.25 1.35 -10.24
N ALA A 223 -18.50 2.11 -11.05
CA ALA A 223 -17.23 1.65 -11.58
C ALA A 223 -16.22 1.32 -10.46
N PRO A 224 -15.40 0.27 -10.61
CA PRO A 224 -14.32 -0.02 -9.67
C PRO A 224 -13.35 1.15 -9.56
N ILE A 225 -12.77 1.37 -8.37
CA ILE A 225 -11.79 2.44 -8.11
C ILE A 225 -10.62 2.45 -9.10
N ALA A 226 -10.22 1.27 -9.59
CA ALA A 226 -9.18 1.12 -10.58
C ALA A 226 -9.49 1.91 -11.86
N VAL A 227 -10.76 1.96 -12.28
CA VAL A 227 -11.18 2.70 -13.47
C VAL A 227 -10.90 4.19 -13.29
N ASP A 228 -11.29 4.76 -12.15
CA ASP A 228 -11.07 6.17 -11.82
C ASP A 228 -9.58 6.53 -11.69
N GLN A 229 -8.76 5.58 -11.24
CA GLN A 229 -7.30 5.76 -11.12
C GLN A 229 -6.58 5.66 -12.47
N TYR A 230 -6.88 4.62 -13.28
CA TYR A 230 -6.13 4.33 -14.51
C TYR A 230 -6.65 5.08 -15.72
N VAL A 231 -7.96 5.05 -15.99
CA VAL A 231 -8.50 5.48 -17.29
C VAL A 231 -8.26 6.97 -17.54
N PRO A 232 -8.60 7.89 -16.61
CA PRO A 232 -8.32 9.31 -16.80
C PRO A 232 -6.83 9.62 -16.95
N ALA A 233 -5.99 9.00 -16.10
CA ALA A 233 -4.55 9.21 -16.11
C ALA A 233 -3.91 8.73 -17.42
N VAL A 234 -4.27 7.53 -17.89
CA VAL A 234 -3.76 6.96 -19.15
C VAL A 234 -4.22 7.79 -20.34
N ILE A 235 -5.52 8.10 -20.45
CA ILE A 235 -6.05 8.89 -21.57
C ILE A 235 -5.37 10.26 -21.62
N ALA A 236 -5.30 10.98 -20.51
CA ALA A 236 -4.68 12.30 -20.47
C ALA A 236 -3.18 12.25 -20.80
N THR A 237 -2.46 11.24 -20.29
CA THR A 237 -1.04 11.03 -20.59
C THR A 237 -0.82 10.75 -22.07
N VAL A 238 -1.64 9.89 -22.69
CA VAL A 238 -1.53 9.53 -24.11
C VAL A 238 -1.88 10.72 -24.99
N VAL A 239 -2.99 11.42 -24.73
CA VAL A 239 -3.45 12.56 -25.54
C VAL A 239 -2.44 13.70 -25.49
N VAL A 240 -2.08 14.16 -24.28
CA VAL A 240 -1.16 15.30 -24.12
C VAL A 240 0.27 14.90 -24.47
N GLY A 241 0.71 13.71 -24.07
CA GLY A 241 2.04 13.20 -24.40
C GLY A 241 2.24 13.05 -25.91
N SER A 242 1.25 12.52 -26.63
CA SER A 242 1.31 12.43 -28.10
C SER A 242 1.27 13.80 -28.76
N GLY A 243 0.42 14.72 -28.30
CA GLY A 243 0.38 16.10 -28.80
C GLY A 243 1.72 16.83 -28.58
N ALA A 244 2.27 16.76 -27.37
CA ALA A 244 3.58 17.30 -27.05
C ALA A 244 4.69 16.65 -27.89
N TYR A 245 4.57 15.34 -28.15
CA TYR A 245 5.51 14.62 -29.00
C TYR A 245 5.50 15.15 -30.44
N LEU A 246 4.32 15.19 -31.05
CA LEU A 246 4.12 15.63 -32.43
C LEU A 246 4.45 17.11 -32.62
N TRP A 247 4.22 17.97 -31.61
CA TRP A 247 4.55 19.38 -31.70
C TRP A 247 6.05 19.64 -31.53
N THR A 248 6.69 18.93 -30.59
CA THR A 248 8.04 19.30 -30.13
C THR A 248 9.14 18.50 -30.81
N PHE A 249 8.85 17.28 -31.28
CA PHE A 249 9.87 16.33 -31.75
C PHE A 249 9.66 15.83 -33.17
N ARG A 250 8.64 16.32 -33.89
CA ARG A 250 8.42 15.97 -35.29
C ARG A 250 9.62 16.41 -36.13
N GLY A 251 10.22 15.44 -36.85
CA GLY A 251 11.38 15.66 -37.71
C GLY A 251 12.75 15.64 -37.00
N LEU A 252 12.80 15.50 -35.67
CA LEU A 252 14.06 15.30 -34.96
C LEU A 252 14.38 13.81 -34.90
N ALA A 253 15.57 13.43 -35.40
CA ALA A 253 16.07 12.08 -35.22
C ALA A 253 16.09 11.74 -33.71
N PRO A 254 15.67 10.52 -33.31
CA PRO A 254 15.72 10.11 -31.92
C PRO A 254 17.15 10.30 -31.41
N ARG A 255 17.32 11.17 -30.40
CA ARG A 255 18.63 11.33 -29.76
C ARG A 255 19.05 9.99 -29.22
N THR A 256 20.23 9.57 -29.65
CA THR A 256 20.76 8.23 -29.47
C THR A 256 20.90 7.90 -27.99
N LEU A 257 20.67 6.63 -27.66
CA LEU A 257 20.98 6.07 -26.35
C LEU A 257 22.43 6.43 -25.98
N PRO A 258 22.71 6.74 -24.70
CA PRO A 258 24.07 7.04 -24.27
C PRO A 258 24.99 5.86 -24.66
N PRO A 259 26.23 6.15 -25.14
CA PRO A 259 27.19 5.10 -25.48
C PRO A 259 27.35 4.19 -24.27
N ASN A 260 27.15 2.90 -24.53
CA ASN A 260 27.04 1.88 -23.51
C ASN A 260 28.38 1.70 -22.77
N PRO A 261 28.52 2.17 -21.51
CA PRO A 261 29.84 2.27 -20.88
C PRO A 261 30.31 0.96 -20.23
N VAL A 262 29.41 0.01 -20.00
CA VAL A 262 29.72 -1.27 -19.33
C VAL A 262 30.08 -2.32 -20.37
N SER A 263 31.24 -2.95 -20.22
CA SER A 263 31.68 -4.04 -21.10
C SER A 263 30.74 -5.25 -21.02
N ILE A 264 30.71 -6.09 -22.06
CA ILE A 264 29.82 -7.27 -22.09
C ILE A 264 30.08 -8.16 -20.88
N ALA A 265 31.35 -8.47 -20.60
CA ALA A 265 31.73 -9.34 -19.48
C ALA A 265 31.26 -8.77 -18.13
N GLN A 266 31.38 -7.46 -17.93
CA GLN A 266 30.92 -6.80 -16.70
C GLN A 266 29.40 -6.76 -16.60
N ALA A 267 28.68 -6.60 -17.72
CA ALA A 267 27.23 -6.66 -17.76
C ALA A 267 26.71 -8.07 -17.45
N VAL A 268 27.41 -9.12 -17.91
CA VAL A 268 27.07 -10.51 -17.55
C VAL A 268 27.26 -10.75 -16.06
N ARG A 269 28.36 -10.29 -15.46
CA ARG A 269 28.57 -10.38 -14.00
C ARG A 269 27.49 -9.61 -13.21
N GLY A 270 27.12 -8.42 -13.69
CA GLY A 270 26.01 -7.65 -13.14
C GLY A 270 24.68 -8.42 -13.22
N ALA A 271 24.38 -9.01 -14.37
CA ALA A 271 23.19 -9.84 -14.56
C ALA A 271 23.17 -11.07 -13.64
N MET A 272 24.31 -11.74 -13.42
CA MET A 272 24.40 -12.84 -12.45
C MET A 272 24.11 -12.38 -11.02
N CYS A 273 24.67 -11.24 -10.60
CA CYS A 273 24.41 -10.68 -9.28
C CYS A 273 22.92 -10.32 -9.10
N ILE A 274 22.32 -9.69 -10.12
CA ILE A 274 20.88 -9.38 -10.15
C ILE A 274 20.05 -10.68 -10.09
N ALA A 275 20.43 -11.72 -10.81
CA ALA A 275 19.72 -13.00 -10.83
C ALA A 275 19.75 -13.67 -9.44
N VAL A 276 20.90 -13.67 -8.76
CA VAL A 276 21.01 -14.17 -7.38
C VAL A 276 20.13 -13.35 -6.44
N ALA A 277 20.20 -12.03 -6.50
CA ALA A 277 19.37 -11.16 -5.66
C ALA A 277 17.86 -11.34 -5.96
N ALA A 278 17.48 -11.51 -7.23
CA ALA A 278 16.09 -11.79 -7.61
C ALA A 278 15.63 -13.16 -7.09
N LEU A 279 16.47 -14.18 -7.17
CA LEU A 279 16.15 -15.51 -6.63
C LEU A 279 15.94 -15.44 -5.11
N LEU A 280 16.86 -14.80 -4.39
CA LEU A 280 16.72 -14.59 -2.94
C LEU A 280 15.45 -13.80 -2.62
N ALA A 281 15.15 -12.74 -3.37
CA ALA A 281 13.92 -11.99 -3.20
C ALA A 281 12.68 -12.86 -3.48
N ALA A 282 12.68 -13.71 -4.50
CA ALA A 282 11.57 -14.58 -4.83
C ALA A 282 11.28 -15.62 -3.74
N LEU A 283 12.32 -16.12 -3.08
CA LEU A 283 12.21 -17.11 -1.99
C LEU A 283 11.72 -16.50 -0.67
N LEU A 284 11.85 -15.19 -0.49
CA LEU A 284 11.34 -14.50 0.70
C LEU A 284 9.81 -14.33 0.60
N PRO A 285 9.01 -14.97 1.48
CA PRO A 285 7.57 -14.82 1.46
C PRO A 285 7.14 -13.42 1.90
N LEU A 286 5.94 -13.02 1.50
CA LEU A 286 5.30 -11.85 2.11
C LEU A 286 4.93 -12.18 3.57
N PRO A 287 4.96 -11.20 4.48
CA PRO A 287 4.63 -11.45 5.87
C PRO A 287 3.16 -11.88 6.02
N ASP A 288 2.92 -12.87 6.88
CA ASP A 288 1.57 -13.22 7.31
C ASP A 288 1.04 -12.11 8.23
N GLN A 289 -0.02 -11.45 7.79
CA GLN A 289 -0.63 -10.33 8.50
C GLN A 289 -1.37 -10.76 9.77
N ARG A 290 -1.59 -12.07 9.99
CA ARG A 290 -2.40 -12.61 11.10
C ARG A 290 -3.72 -11.87 11.22
N LEU A 291 -4.42 -11.79 10.08
CA LEU A 291 -5.72 -11.13 10.00
C LEU A 291 -6.76 -11.96 10.73
N THR A 292 -7.72 -11.27 11.35
CA THR A 292 -8.91 -11.91 11.91
C THR A 292 -9.64 -12.69 10.82
N PRO A 293 -9.95 -13.98 11.03
CA PRO A 293 -10.75 -14.76 10.09
C PRO A 293 -12.08 -14.07 9.80
N VAL A 294 -12.54 -14.17 8.55
CA VAL A 294 -13.84 -13.64 8.14
C VAL A 294 -14.87 -14.77 8.24
N SER A 295 -15.80 -14.63 9.17
CA SER A 295 -16.90 -15.60 9.37
C SER A 295 -18.16 -15.19 8.62
N VAL A 296 -19.10 -16.12 8.45
CA VAL A 296 -20.44 -15.80 7.91
C VAL A 296 -21.34 -15.40 9.06
N GLY A 297 -21.90 -14.19 9.01
CA GLY A 297 -22.82 -13.66 10.01
C GLY A 297 -24.29 -13.90 9.63
N PRO A 298 -25.24 -13.48 10.49
CA PRO A 298 -26.65 -13.52 10.14
C PRO A 298 -26.98 -12.47 9.07
N PRO A 299 -28.17 -12.54 8.44
CA PRO A 299 -28.59 -11.54 7.46
C PRO A 299 -28.47 -10.10 7.95
N TYR A 300 -28.21 -9.18 7.03
CA TYR A 300 -28.06 -7.76 7.38
C TYR A 300 -29.39 -7.17 7.91
N SER A 301 -29.37 -6.65 9.14
CA SER A 301 -30.53 -6.08 9.83
C SER A 301 -30.80 -4.60 9.50
N GLY A 302 -30.07 -4.00 8.55
CA GLY A 302 -30.29 -2.62 8.11
C GLY A 302 -29.49 -1.56 8.87
N ALA A 303 -28.85 -1.89 10.00
CA ALA A 303 -28.06 -0.96 10.80
C ALA A 303 -26.66 -1.49 11.13
N ALA A 304 -25.70 -0.57 11.30
CA ALA A 304 -24.37 -0.85 11.83
C ALA A 304 -24.39 -0.92 13.36
N ALA A 305 -25.34 -1.65 13.95
CA ALA A 305 -25.48 -1.82 15.39
C ALA A 305 -25.60 -3.31 15.72
N GLN A 306 -25.22 -3.67 16.94
CA GLN A 306 -25.48 -5.01 17.48
C GLN A 306 -26.73 -5.00 18.35
N VAL A 307 -27.52 -6.07 18.25
CA VAL A 307 -28.57 -6.40 19.22
C VAL A 307 -27.92 -6.55 20.60
N VAL A 308 -28.51 -5.92 21.62
CA VAL A 308 -28.01 -6.00 23.00
C VAL A 308 -28.39 -7.37 23.57
N PRO A 309 -27.43 -8.17 24.10
CA PRO A 309 -27.74 -9.46 24.69
C PRO A 309 -28.56 -9.32 25.99
N SER A 310 -29.26 -10.39 26.37
CA SER A 310 -30.00 -10.45 27.64
C SER A 310 -29.09 -10.21 28.84
N GLY A 311 -29.57 -9.50 29.86
CA GLY A 311 -28.76 -9.16 31.04
C GLY A 311 -27.84 -7.95 30.84
N TRP A 312 -27.93 -7.28 29.68
CA TRP A 312 -27.19 -6.06 29.37
C TRP A 312 -28.13 -4.93 28.98
N VAL A 313 -27.78 -3.71 29.37
CA VAL A 313 -28.47 -2.47 28.97
C VAL A 313 -27.54 -1.56 28.20
N GLN A 314 -28.05 -0.95 27.13
CA GLN A 314 -27.31 0.09 26.42
C GLN A 314 -27.44 1.43 27.15
N LEU A 315 -26.30 1.96 27.61
CA LEU A 315 -26.23 3.26 28.27
C LEU A 315 -26.22 4.41 27.26
N SER A 316 -25.46 4.27 26.18
CA SER A 316 -25.30 5.31 25.16
C SER A 316 -24.85 4.71 23.83
N SER A 317 -25.05 5.46 22.75
CA SER A 317 -24.50 5.14 21.44
C SER A 317 -24.00 6.40 20.73
N VAL A 318 -22.88 6.27 20.02
CA VAL A 318 -22.22 7.35 19.28
C VAL A 318 -21.85 6.85 17.90
N ASP A 319 -22.18 7.65 16.89
CA ASP A 319 -21.78 7.41 15.50
C ASP A 319 -20.56 8.26 15.13
N TYR A 320 -19.64 7.65 14.39
CA TYR A 320 -18.44 8.28 13.89
C TYR A 320 -18.47 8.35 12.37
N ASP A 321 -18.21 9.55 11.82
CA ASP A 321 -18.20 9.78 10.37
C ASP A 321 -16.81 9.69 9.74
N TRP A 322 -15.75 9.77 10.54
CA TRP A 322 -14.37 9.69 10.05
C TRP A 322 -14.02 8.39 9.30
N PRO A 323 -14.63 7.21 9.54
CA PRO A 323 -14.30 5.98 8.81
C PRO A 323 -14.48 6.13 7.29
N ARG A 324 -15.36 7.04 6.85
CA ARG A 324 -15.63 7.28 5.43
C ARG A 324 -14.37 7.66 4.64
N ALA A 325 -13.41 8.32 5.28
CA ALA A 325 -12.14 8.70 4.67
C ALA A 325 -11.12 7.55 4.59
N TYR A 326 -11.31 6.49 5.38
CA TYR A 326 -10.37 5.36 5.49
C TYR A 326 -10.91 4.12 4.77
N PHE A 327 -12.16 3.78 5.08
CA PHE A 327 -12.90 2.61 4.60
C PHE A 327 -13.93 2.97 3.53
N ARG A 328 -13.79 4.15 2.91
CA ARG A 328 -14.63 4.69 1.83
C ARG A 328 -16.02 5.15 2.24
N GLN A 329 -16.62 5.88 1.32
CA GLN A 329 -17.99 6.36 1.42
C GLN A 329 -18.97 5.20 1.64
N GLY A 330 -19.85 5.36 2.64
CA GLY A 330 -20.80 4.34 3.08
C GLY A 330 -20.29 3.45 4.22
N SER A 331 -19.03 3.60 4.65
CA SER A 331 -18.60 3.02 5.93
C SER A 331 -19.14 3.82 7.11
N VAL A 332 -19.50 3.10 8.17
CA VAL A 332 -20.07 3.66 9.39
C VAL A 332 -19.42 2.95 10.57
N LEU A 333 -18.98 3.71 11.56
CA LEU A 333 -18.57 3.16 12.85
C LEU A 333 -19.56 3.63 13.89
N ARG A 334 -20.22 2.68 14.52
CA ARG A 334 -21.08 2.93 15.68
C ARG A 334 -20.46 2.33 16.91
N ARG A 335 -20.49 3.07 18.00
CA ARG A 335 -20.12 2.62 19.34
C ARG A 335 -21.38 2.52 20.19
N GLN A 336 -21.55 1.42 20.90
CA GLN A 336 -22.58 1.18 21.90
C GLN A 336 -21.89 0.92 23.24
N MET A 337 -22.26 1.65 24.28
CA MET A 337 -21.80 1.37 25.64
C MET A 337 -22.83 0.47 26.30
N LEU A 338 -22.44 -0.77 26.60
CA LEU A 338 -23.29 -1.75 27.24
C LEU A 338 -22.87 -1.91 28.70
N ARG A 339 -23.82 -2.10 29.61
CA ARG A 339 -23.57 -2.37 31.01
C ARG A 339 -24.36 -3.59 31.46
N ALA A 340 -23.72 -4.47 32.23
CA ALA A 340 -24.38 -5.61 32.85
C ALA A 340 -25.46 -5.10 33.83
N GLU A 341 -26.62 -5.75 33.85
CA GLU A 341 -27.70 -5.45 34.79
C GLU A 341 -27.34 -5.91 36.21
N GLU A 342 -26.72 -7.09 36.31
CA GLU A 342 -26.32 -7.70 37.57
C GLU A 342 -24.78 -7.72 37.73
N PRO A 343 -24.25 -7.51 38.94
CA PRO A 343 -22.82 -7.65 39.20
C PRO A 343 -22.42 -9.12 39.27
N ASN A 344 -21.27 -9.46 38.69
CA ASN A 344 -20.68 -10.80 38.76
C ASN A 344 -19.39 -10.78 39.60
N PRO A 345 -19.30 -11.55 40.70
CA PRO A 345 -18.09 -11.61 41.55
C PRO A 345 -16.85 -12.14 40.83
N GLU A 346 -17.01 -12.90 39.75
CA GLU A 346 -15.89 -13.40 38.94
C GLU A 346 -15.26 -12.30 38.08
N TRP A 347 -16.02 -11.26 37.74
CA TRP A 347 -15.56 -10.16 36.89
C TRP A 347 -15.06 -8.96 37.70
N ASP A 348 -15.65 -8.70 38.87
CA ASP A 348 -15.20 -7.65 39.78
C ASP A 348 -15.38 -8.07 41.24
N ARG A 349 -14.29 -8.09 42.00
CA ARG A 349 -14.29 -8.38 43.45
C ARG A 349 -15.10 -7.37 44.26
N LEU A 350 -15.28 -6.16 43.75
CA LEU A 350 -16.07 -5.09 44.37
C LEU A 350 -17.55 -5.14 43.96
N LEU A 351 -17.99 -6.17 43.22
CA LEU A 351 -19.38 -6.38 42.80
C LEU A 351 -19.98 -5.16 42.08
N ARG A 352 -19.16 -4.48 41.25
CA ARG A 352 -19.65 -3.42 40.37
C ARG A 352 -20.08 -4.01 39.02
N PRO A 353 -21.26 -3.64 38.48
CA PRO A 353 -21.67 -4.10 37.17
C PRO A 353 -20.70 -3.62 36.08
N ARG A 354 -20.25 -4.53 35.21
CA ARG A 354 -19.22 -4.26 34.20
C ARG A 354 -19.80 -3.48 33.02
N THR A 355 -18.95 -2.64 32.43
CA THR A 355 -19.28 -1.88 31.22
C THR A 355 -18.37 -2.34 30.08
N VAL A 356 -18.94 -2.55 28.90
CA VAL A 356 -18.25 -2.96 27.68
C VAL A 356 -18.59 -1.96 26.57
N ALA A 357 -17.57 -1.51 25.85
CA ALA A 357 -17.76 -0.73 24.64
C ALA A 357 -17.81 -1.67 23.43
N VAL A 358 -18.94 -1.75 22.76
CA VAL A 358 -19.12 -2.51 21.51
C VAL A 358 -19.01 -1.55 20.33
N GLN A 359 -18.05 -1.79 19.46
CA GLN A 359 -17.82 -1.00 18.25
C GLN A 359 -18.12 -1.83 17.02
N THR A 360 -19.05 -1.36 16.20
CA THR A 360 -19.39 -1.99 14.91
C THR A 360 -18.91 -1.10 13.78
N LEU A 361 -17.84 -1.51 13.11
CA LEU A 361 -17.39 -0.91 11.87
C LEU A 361 -18.01 -1.67 10.69
N GLN A 362 -18.89 -1.01 9.96
CA GLN A 362 -19.51 -1.54 8.75
C GLN A 362 -18.82 -1.02 7.50
N VAL A 363 -18.53 -1.94 6.57
CA VAL A 363 -17.89 -1.65 5.27
C VAL A 363 -18.55 -2.46 4.16
N ARG A 364 -18.28 -2.07 2.90
CA ARG A 364 -18.82 -2.78 1.74
C ARG A 364 -18.13 -4.10 1.41
N SER A 365 -16.87 -4.25 1.82
CA SER A 365 -16.07 -5.43 1.50
C SER A 365 -15.14 -5.77 2.67
N PRO A 366 -15.05 -7.06 3.06
CA PRO A 366 -14.17 -7.47 4.16
C PRO A 366 -12.69 -7.22 3.85
N ASN A 367 -12.30 -7.11 2.58
CA ASN A 367 -10.90 -6.84 2.21
C ASN A 367 -10.39 -5.47 2.70
N GLN A 368 -11.29 -4.53 3.01
CA GLN A 368 -10.89 -3.22 3.55
C GLN A 368 -10.34 -3.33 4.99
N PHE A 369 -10.76 -4.36 5.72
CA PHE A 369 -10.27 -4.65 7.07
C PHE A 369 -8.80 -5.09 7.09
N ALA A 370 -8.32 -5.64 5.99
CA ALA A 370 -6.94 -6.06 5.83
C ALA A 370 -5.99 -4.85 5.64
N VAL A 371 -6.52 -3.76 5.09
CA VAL A 371 -5.77 -2.50 4.93
C VAL A 371 -5.57 -1.82 6.29
N TYR A 372 -6.62 -1.72 7.09
CA TYR A 372 -6.58 -1.06 8.39
C TYR A 372 -6.96 -2.08 9.48
N PRO A 373 -5.97 -2.73 10.13
CA PRO A 373 -6.22 -3.71 11.20
C PRO A 373 -6.87 -3.04 12.42
N THR A 374 -7.49 -3.82 13.31
CA THR A 374 -8.25 -3.33 14.48
C THR A 374 -7.47 -2.31 15.32
N GLN A 375 -6.20 -2.62 15.61
CA GLN A 375 -5.29 -1.77 16.37
C GLN A 375 -5.02 -0.39 15.72
N SER A 376 -5.18 -0.25 14.40
CA SER A 376 -4.97 1.03 13.71
C SER A 376 -6.09 2.05 13.96
N MET A 377 -7.20 1.64 14.57
CA MET A 377 -8.31 2.51 14.94
C MET A 377 -8.07 3.24 16.27
N TYR A 378 -6.97 2.95 16.97
CA TYR A 378 -6.65 3.49 18.29
C TYR A 378 -5.28 4.18 18.31
N ALA A 379 -5.11 5.14 19.22
CA ALA A 379 -3.87 5.88 19.39
C ALA A 379 -2.82 5.10 20.20
N LEU A 380 -2.24 4.07 19.59
CA LEU A 380 -1.28 3.17 20.26
C LEU A 380 0.17 3.70 20.33
N GLY A 381 0.37 5.02 20.19
CA GLY A 381 1.70 5.62 19.97
C GLY A 381 2.70 5.47 21.13
N ARG A 382 2.22 5.08 22.30
CA ARG A 382 2.98 4.79 23.53
C ARG A 382 2.34 3.63 24.30
N SER A 383 1.78 2.67 23.57
CA SER A 383 1.09 1.53 24.15
C SER A 383 1.81 0.25 23.77
N ARG A 384 1.80 -0.73 24.68
CA ARG A 384 2.31 -2.08 24.43
C ARG A 384 1.14 -3.01 24.14
N VAL A 385 1.25 -3.82 23.10
CA VAL A 385 0.19 -4.72 22.63
C VAL A 385 0.65 -6.16 22.84
N SER A 386 -0.19 -7.00 23.44
CA SER A 386 0.08 -8.43 23.58
C SER A 386 0.05 -9.15 22.22
N PRO A 387 0.65 -10.35 22.11
CA PRO A 387 0.31 -11.28 21.04
C PRO A 387 -1.21 -11.51 20.98
N LYS A 388 -1.70 -11.75 19.76
CA LYS A 388 -3.11 -12.05 19.52
C LYS A 388 -3.41 -13.52 19.78
N GLU A 389 -4.49 -13.77 20.51
CA GLU A 389 -5.10 -15.10 20.63
C GLU A 389 -6.34 -15.19 19.76
N TYR A 390 -6.63 -16.38 19.23
CA TYR A 390 -7.89 -16.64 18.53
C TYR A 390 -8.83 -17.41 19.44
N VAL A 391 -10.08 -16.96 19.52
CA VAL A 391 -11.11 -17.55 20.37
C VAL A 391 -12.38 -17.83 19.56
N ASP A 392 -13.00 -18.96 19.83
CA ASP A 392 -14.29 -19.33 19.27
C ASP A 392 -15.46 -18.74 20.09
N LEU A 393 -16.26 -17.91 19.41
CA LEU A 393 -17.48 -17.31 19.93
C LEU A 393 -18.74 -18.13 19.60
N GLY A 394 -18.59 -19.32 19.01
CA GLY A 394 -19.70 -20.13 18.55
C GLY A 394 -20.21 -19.69 17.18
N ARG A 395 -21.17 -20.45 16.61
CA ARG A 395 -21.73 -20.22 15.25
C ARG A 395 -20.68 -20.13 14.14
N GLY A 396 -19.48 -20.69 14.34
CA GLY A 396 -18.35 -20.57 13.41
C GLY A 396 -17.69 -19.18 13.38
N VAL A 397 -17.95 -18.34 14.39
CA VAL A 397 -17.37 -17.01 14.54
C VAL A 397 -16.08 -17.10 15.35
N THR A 398 -14.96 -16.78 14.72
CA THR A 398 -13.65 -16.69 15.39
C THR A 398 -13.30 -15.23 15.64
N ALA A 399 -12.97 -14.91 16.89
CA ALA A 399 -12.48 -13.61 17.31
C ALA A 399 -10.96 -13.61 17.51
N GLU A 400 -10.33 -12.47 17.32
CA GLU A 400 -9.01 -12.17 17.87
C GLU A 400 -9.17 -11.48 19.22
N TYR A 401 -8.29 -11.78 20.16
CA TYR A 401 -8.23 -11.19 21.48
C TYR A 401 -6.81 -10.75 21.80
N PHE A 402 -6.66 -9.55 22.33
CA PHE A 402 -5.38 -9.03 22.81
C PHE A 402 -5.60 -7.94 23.86
N THR A 403 -4.56 -7.69 24.66
CA THR A 403 -4.54 -6.59 25.63
C THR A 403 -3.59 -5.50 25.18
N VAL A 404 -3.88 -4.29 25.65
CA VAL A 404 -3.09 -3.09 25.40
C VAL A 404 -2.82 -2.41 26.72
N VAL A 405 -1.55 -2.20 27.01
CA VAL A 405 -1.08 -1.41 28.15
C VAL A 405 -0.77 0.00 27.64
N ASP A 406 -1.56 0.99 28.05
CA ASP A 406 -1.34 2.38 27.70
C ASP A 406 -0.53 3.09 28.79
N ASP A 407 0.74 3.39 28.50
CA ASP A 407 1.63 4.04 29.45
C ASP A 407 1.29 5.53 29.67
N THR A 408 0.43 6.15 28.84
CA THR A 408 0.02 7.56 28.98
C THR A 408 -1.21 7.72 29.85
N LEU A 409 -2.21 6.86 29.64
CA LEU A 409 -3.43 6.86 30.43
C LEU A 409 -3.30 5.99 31.69
N LEU A 410 -2.15 5.30 31.85
CA LEU A 410 -1.87 4.35 32.94
C LEU A 410 -2.99 3.32 33.08
N LEU A 411 -3.55 2.87 31.96
CA LEU A 411 -4.64 1.92 31.92
C LEU A 411 -4.32 0.75 31.01
N THR A 412 -4.68 -0.43 31.48
CA THR A 412 -4.72 -1.63 30.67
C THR A 412 -6.14 -1.82 30.17
N TRP A 413 -6.25 -2.13 28.89
CA TRP A 413 -7.53 -2.42 28.26
C TRP A 413 -7.45 -3.66 27.40
N SER A 414 -8.55 -4.39 27.35
CA SER A 414 -8.67 -5.64 26.64
C SER A 414 -9.60 -5.45 25.46
N LEU A 415 -9.24 -6.06 24.33
CA LEU A 415 -10.02 -5.98 23.12
C LEU A 415 -10.24 -7.38 22.55
N LEU A 416 -11.50 -7.69 22.27
CA LEU A 416 -11.92 -8.86 21.53
C LEU A 416 -12.61 -8.40 20.25
N SER A 417 -12.18 -8.89 19.09
CA SER A 417 -12.72 -8.45 17.80
C SER A 417 -12.93 -9.61 16.85
N PHE A 418 -14.06 -9.63 16.16
CA PHE A 418 -14.34 -10.59 15.10
C PHE A 418 -14.81 -9.87 13.84
N VAL A 419 -14.72 -10.55 12.70
CA VAL A 419 -15.15 -10.03 11.41
C VAL A 419 -16.14 -11.01 10.82
N TRP A 420 -17.25 -10.49 10.30
CA TRP A 420 -18.20 -11.30 9.55
C TRP A 420 -18.76 -10.60 8.31
N THR A 421 -19.29 -11.39 7.38
CA THR A 421 -20.13 -10.90 6.28
C THR A 421 -21.60 -11.02 6.65
N ARG A 422 -22.37 -9.95 6.46
CA ARG A 422 -23.83 -9.91 6.67
C ARG A 422 -24.61 -10.06 5.36
N SER A 423 -23.96 -9.73 4.23
CA SER A 423 -24.42 -9.96 2.86
C SER A 423 -23.22 -9.90 1.90
N ASP A 424 -23.45 -10.10 0.60
CA ASP A 424 -22.42 -9.94 -0.44
C ASP A 424 -21.81 -8.53 -0.50
N THR A 425 -22.49 -7.53 0.06
CA THR A 425 -22.10 -6.12 -0.02
C THR A 425 -21.92 -5.45 1.35
N VAL A 426 -22.03 -6.21 2.44
CA VAL A 426 -21.90 -5.71 3.80
C VAL A 426 -21.05 -6.66 4.63
N ALA A 427 -19.93 -6.15 5.12
CA ALA A 427 -19.10 -6.80 6.12
C ALA A 427 -19.01 -5.89 7.35
N GLN A 428 -18.90 -6.51 8.52
CA GLN A 428 -18.76 -5.80 9.78
C GLN A 428 -17.58 -6.37 10.56
N ARG A 429 -16.82 -5.46 11.18
CA ARG A 429 -15.89 -5.78 12.27
C ARG A 429 -16.56 -5.33 13.56
N VAL A 430 -16.72 -6.25 14.48
CA VAL A 430 -17.28 -5.98 15.80
C VAL A 430 -16.16 -6.12 16.81
N SER A 431 -15.89 -5.07 17.57
CA SER A 431 -14.86 -5.04 18.60
C SER A 431 -15.48 -4.71 19.95
N LEU A 432 -15.27 -5.58 20.92
CA LEU A 432 -15.65 -5.42 22.32
C LEU A 432 -14.41 -4.95 23.08
N LEU A 433 -14.54 -3.88 23.85
CA LEU A 433 -13.45 -3.27 24.59
C LEU A 433 -13.84 -3.11 26.06
N THR A 434 -12.93 -3.47 26.95
CA THR A 434 -13.04 -3.26 28.41
C THR A 434 -11.79 -2.56 28.93
N VAL A 435 -11.93 -1.89 30.06
CA VAL A 435 -10.82 -1.25 30.76
C VAL A 435 -10.76 -1.75 32.21
N ASP A 436 -9.56 -1.73 32.77
CA ASP A 436 -9.27 -2.15 34.14
C ASP A 436 -9.86 -1.18 35.20
N ASN A 437 -10.23 0.05 34.81
CA ASN A 437 -11.02 0.94 35.68
C ASN A 437 -12.53 0.62 35.54
N HIS A 438 -13.17 0.21 36.63
CA HIS A 438 -14.57 -0.21 36.62
C HIS A 438 -15.54 0.88 37.15
N GLU A 439 -15.06 2.11 37.32
CA GLU A 439 -15.89 3.26 37.67
C GLU A 439 -16.87 3.62 36.54
N LEU A 440 -17.97 4.27 36.90
CA LEU A 440 -19.05 4.61 35.95
C LEU A 440 -18.57 5.55 34.83
N ASP A 441 -17.62 6.42 35.16
CA ASP A 441 -17.00 7.42 34.31
C ASP A 441 -15.58 7.03 33.86
N ALA A 442 -15.23 5.74 33.99
CA ALA A 442 -13.94 5.24 33.55
C ALA A 442 -13.68 5.61 32.08
N PRO A 443 -12.49 6.18 31.76
CA PRO A 443 -12.19 6.60 30.41
C PRO A 443 -11.93 5.37 29.53
N PHE A 444 -12.85 5.09 28.60
CA PHE A 444 -12.59 4.10 27.56
C PHE A 444 -11.82 4.75 26.40
N PRO A 445 -10.80 4.06 25.84
CA PRO A 445 -10.15 4.45 24.60
C PRO A 445 -11.17 4.78 23.50
N GLN A 446 -11.03 5.94 22.89
CA GLN A 446 -11.88 6.36 21.77
C GLN A 446 -11.25 5.96 20.44
N PRO A 447 -12.06 5.52 19.46
CA PRO A 447 -11.55 5.23 18.13
C PRO A 447 -11.30 6.55 17.40
N GLU A 448 -10.05 6.82 17.01
CA GLU A 448 -9.63 8.10 16.46
C GLU A 448 -9.03 7.97 15.05
N PRO A 449 -9.35 8.91 14.13
CA PRO A 449 -8.77 8.94 12.79
C PRO A 449 -7.33 9.44 12.87
N ASN A 450 -6.39 8.54 13.09
CA ASN A 450 -5.06 8.95 13.47
C ASN A 450 -3.99 8.60 12.41
N THR A 451 -4.28 8.56 11.10
CA THR A 451 -3.28 8.20 10.05
C THR A 451 -1.95 8.94 10.21
N VAL A 452 -1.97 10.23 10.56
CA VAL A 452 -0.74 11.02 10.78
C VAL A 452 -0.04 10.62 12.09
N ALA A 453 -0.79 10.33 13.16
CA ALA A 453 -0.22 9.83 14.41
C ALA A 453 0.30 8.40 14.26
N ASN A 454 -0.43 7.52 13.57
CA ASN A 454 -0.01 6.19 13.16
C ASN A 454 1.21 6.27 12.26
N ALA A 455 1.27 7.13 11.25
CA ALA A 455 2.46 7.31 10.40
C ALA A 455 3.68 7.79 11.23
N ARG A 456 3.48 8.69 12.20
CA ARG A 456 4.53 9.12 13.14
C ARG A 456 4.96 8.00 14.10
N THR A 457 4.01 7.21 14.61
CA THR A 457 4.28 6.02 15.43
C THR A 457 5.03 4.98 14.60
N LEU A 458 4.61 4.72 13.38
CA LEU A 458 5.26 3.82 12.43
C LEU A 458 6.68 4.29 12.08
N MET A 459 6.91 5.61 11.94
CA MET A 459 8.27 6.17 11.79
C MET A 459 9.11 6.03 13.07
N ARG A 460 8.51 6.17 14.26
CA ARG A 460 9.19 5.90 15.53
C ARG A 460 9.54 4.42 15.67
N VAL A 461 8.65 3.51 15.29
CA VAL A 461 8.89 2.07 15.29
C VAL A 461 9.97 1.72 14.25
N LEU A 462 9.96 2.38 13.08
CA LEU A 462 11.02 2.27 12.04
C LEU A 462 12.40 2.60 12.60
N LEU A 463 12.50 3.65 13.41
CA LEU A 463 13.75 4.12 13.99
C LEU A 463 14.13 3.43 15.31
N ARG A 464 13.18 2.89 16.07
CA ARG A 464 13.38 2.42 17.45
C ARG A 464 13.17 0.90 17.66
N GLY A 465 12.54 0.21 16.71
CA GLY A 465 12.28 -1.24 16.76
C GLY A 465 11.06 -1.65 17.60
N ASN A 466 10.47 -2.81 17.28
CA ASN A 466 9.22 -3.31 17.88
C ASN A 466 9.35 -3.74 19.36
N GLY A 467 10.57 -3.93 19.86
CA GLY A 467 10.83 -4.36 21.24
C GLY A 467 10.42 -3.36 22.33
N THR A 468 9.82 -2.22 21.95
CA THR A 468 9.21 -1.26 22.88
C THR A 468 7.68 -1.18 22.77
N VAL A 469 7.07 -1.95 21.85
CA VAL A 469 5.64 -1.89 21.51
C VAL A 469 4.95 -3.25 21.70
N GLU A 470 5.70 -4.35 21.72
CA GLU A 470 5.14 -5.67 22.04
C GLU A 470 5.29 -5.96 23.54
N ASP A 471 4.21 -6.40 24.17
CA ASP A 471 4.25 -6.88 25.56
C ASP A 471 4.63 -8.37 25.56
N THR A 472 5.86 -8.68 25.99
CA THR A 472 6.39 -10.05 25.97
C THR A 472 5.92 -10.91 27.14
N GLU A 473 5.35 -10.30 28.19
CA GLU A 473 4.79 -10.98 29.36
C GLU A 473 3.37 -10.46 29.66
N PRO A 474 2.42 -10.64 28.71
CA PRO A 474 1.12 -10.00 28.82
C PRO A 474 0.25 -10.65 29.90
N GLU A 475 -0.44 -9.82 30.68
CA GLU A 475 -1.55 -10.24 31.52
C GLU A 475 -2.87 -10.11 30.73
N TYR A 476 -3.52 -11.24 30.46
CA TYR A 476 -4.78 -11.28 29.71
C TYR A 476 -6.00 -11.01 30.60
N LYS A 477 -6.16 -9.75 31.01
CA LYS A 477 -7.29 -9.29 31.85
C LYS A 477 -8.64 -9.37 31.14
N ASP A 478 -9.72 -9.62 31.89
CA ASP A 478 -11.11 -9.67 31.36
C ASP A 478 -11.37 -10.72 30.26
N ARG A 479 -10.45 -11.65 30.01
CA ARG A 479 -10.55 -12.60 28.91
C ARG A 479 -11.83 -13.43 28.97
N SER A 480 -12.11 -14.08 30.10
CA SER A 480 -13.32 -14.91 30.27
C SER A 480 -14.59 -14.11 30.05
N MET A 481 -14.68 -12.93 30.67
CA MET A 481 -15.80 -12.01 30.54
C MET A 481 -16.02 -11.58 29.09
N LEU A 482 -14.99 -11.12 28.37
CA LEU A 482 -15.12 -10.71 26.97
C LEU A 482 -15.53 -11.86 26.04
N ILE A 483 -15.10 -13.08 26.33
CA ILE A 483 -15.50 -14.27 25.57
C ILE A 483 -16.97 -14.61 25.83
N GLU A 484 -17.41 -14.56 27.09
CA GLU A 484 -18.79 -14.80 27.50
C GLU A 484 -19.73 -13.77 26.85
N VAL A 485 -19.46 -12.48 27.04
CA VAL A 485 -20.23 -11.39 26.41
C VAL A 485 -20.15 -11.48 24.88
N GLY A 486 -19.01 -11.84 24.32
CA GLY A 486 -18.85 -12.05 22.89
C GLY A 486 -19.75 -13.17 22.35
N ARG A 487 -19.88 -14.29 23.07
CA ARG A 487 -20.77 -15.40 22.72
C ARG A 487 -22.24 -14.99 22.83
N GLU A 488 -22.61 -14.30 23.89
CA GLU A 488 -23.98 -13.79 24.08
C GLU A 488 -24.35 -12.79 22.98
N LEU A 489 -23.43 -11.88 22.64
CA LEU A 489 -23.63 -10.88 21.58
C LEU A 489 -23.81 -11.55 20.22
N VAL A 490 -22.98 -12.55 19.90
CA VAL A 490 -23.09 -13.35 18.67
C VAL A 490 -24.44 -14.06 18.64
N GLU A 491 -24.81 -14.77 19.70
CA GLU A 491 -26.07 -15.52 19.75
C GLU A 491 -27.31 -14.62 19.62
N ALA A 492 -27.30 -13.45 20.26
CA ALA A 492 -28.38 -12.46 20.17
C ALA A 492 -28.64 -12.01 18.71
N GLN A 493 -27.61 -11.96 17.85
CA GLN A 493 -27.82 -11.59 16.45
C GLN A 493 -28.56 -12.64 15.62
N TRP A 494 -28.64 -13.90 16.08
CA TRP A 494 -29.38 -14.98 15.41
C TRP A 494 -30.80 -15.15 15.95
N GLN A 495 -31.10 -14.62 17.13
CA GLN A 495 -32.46 -14.68 17.70
C GLN A 495 -33.39 -13.62 17.08
N ASP A 496 -32.82 -12.49 16.66
CA ASP A 496 -33.50 -11.38 15.99
C ASP A 496 -33.50 -11.47 14.44
N ALA A 497 -32.94 -12.55 13.87
CA ALA A 497 -32.86 -12.79 12.42
C ALA A 497 -33.88 -13.84 11.97
#